data_AF-A0A5Q8CG71-F1
#
_entry.id   AF-A0A5Q8CG71-F1
#
_cell.length_a   1.000
_cell.length_b   1.000
_cell.length_c   1.000
_cell.angle_alpha   90.00
_cell.angle_beta   90.00
_cell.angle_gamma   90.00
#
_symmetry.space_group_name_H-M   'P 1'
#
loop_
_entity.id
_entity.type
_entity.pdbx_description
1 polymer ?
#
loop_
_entity_poly.entity_id
_entity_poly.type
_entity_poly.pdbx_seq_one_letter_code
_entity_poly.pdbx_strand_id
1 'polypeptide(L)'
;MLFWVIAAILTLGASLAVLLPLAGGTKAASTAGDHDLEVYRDQLSELDRDMARGLIQPGEAEEARAEIGRRILRLGSHSQASARAPRPARAAKLVATAAVLAVPLVSWGLYGSLGSPDLPSQPLAERLAKNPAESSVDELVARAEAHLAANPSDGKGWDVLAPVYLRLQRYADAVTAYR
;
A
#
# COMPACT_ATOMS: atom_id res chain seq x y z
N MET A 1 -22.51 -3.38 12.35
CA MET A 1 -22.65 -2.41 11.23
C MET A 1 -21.38 -1.57 11.01
N LEU A 2 -20.84 -0.89 12.03
CA LEU A 2 -19.62 -0.09 11.88
C LEU A 2 -18.42 -0.87 11.31
N PHE A 3 -18.18 -2.09 11.81
CA PHE A 3 -17.13 -2.98 11.30
C PHE A 3 -17.21 -3.19 9.79
N TRP A 4 -18.40 -3.53 9.28
CA TRP A 4 -18.64 -3.77 7.86
C TRP A 4 -18.38 -2.53 7.00
N VAL A 5 -18.76 -1.35 7.49
CA VAL A 5 -18.47 -0.08 6.81
C VAL A 5 -16.96 0.17 6.71
N ILE A 6 -16.23 -0.01 7.81
CA ILE A 6 -14.77 0.18 7.82
C ILE A 6 -14.08 -0.83 6.90
N ALA A 7 -14.45 -2.11 6.99
CA ALA A 7 -13.91 -3.16 6.14
C ALA A 7 -14.15 -2.88 4.65
N ALA A 8 -15.35 -2.42 4.29
CA ALA A 8 -15.67 -2.05 2.91
C ALA A 8 -14.83 -0.86 2.41
N ILE A 9 -14.68 0.20 3.23
CA ILE A 9 -13.87 1.37 2.89
C ILE A 9 -12.40 0.99 2.69
N LEU A 10 -11.82 0.22 3.61
CA LEU A 10 -10.43 -0.22 3.51
C LEU A 10 -10.20 -1.10 2.28
N THR A 11 -11.11 -2.02 2.00
CA THR A 11 -11.05 -2.89 0.82
C THR A 11 -11.15 -2.09 -0.48
N LEU A 12 -12.07 -1.12 -0.53
CA LEU A 12 -12.22 -0.23 -1.68
C LEU A 12 -10.97 0.64 -1.86
N GLY A 13 -10.45 1.24 -0.79
CA GLY A 13 -9.24 2.05 -0.80
C GLY A 13 -8.02 1.27 -1.29
N ALA A 14 -7.81 0.06 -0.78
CA ALA A 14 -6.73 -0.83 -1.23
C ALA A 14 -6.88 -1.21 -2.71
N SER A 15 -8.09 -1.57 -3.14
CA SER A 15 -8.38 -1.89 -4.55
C SER A 15 -8.09 -0.71 -5.47
N LEU A 16 -8.52 0.50 -5.08
CA LEU A 16 -8.26 1.73 -5.84
C LEU A 16 -6.78 2.08 -5.88
N ALA A 17 -6.04 1.92 -4.77
CA ALA A 17 -4.61 2.17 -4.72
C ALA A 17 -3.84 1.30 -5.72
N VAL A 18 -4.30 0.07 -5.98
CA VAL A 18 -3.74 -0.81 -7.02
C VAL A 18 -4.23 -0.40 -8.42
N LEU A 19 -5.52 -0.07 -8.58
CA LEU A 19 -6.09 0.26 -9.90
C LEU A 19 -5.62 1.61 -10.47
N LEU A 20 -5.35 2.61 -9.61
CA LEU A 20 -4.91 3.95 -10.00
C LEU A 20 -3.64 3.96 -10.86
N PRO A 21 -2.52 3.34 -10.46
CA PRO A 21 -1.32 3.27 -11.28
C PRO A 21 -1.51 2.42 -12.55
N LEU A 22 -2.41 1.43 -12.53
CA LEU A 22 -2.77 0.66 -13.72
C LEU A 22 -3.58 1.47 -14.75
N ALA A 23 -4.38 2.43 -14.29
CA ALA A 23 -5.14 3.34 -15.15
C ALA A 23 -4.24 4.44 -15.75
N GLY A 24 -3.30 4.94 -14.96
CA GLY A 24 -2.29 5.92 -15.37
C GLY A 24 -1.27 5.33 -16.34
N GLY A 25 -1.54 5.41 -17.64
CA GLY A 25 -0.53 5.09 -18.66
C GLY A 25 0.77 5.86 -18.40
N THR A 26 1.91 5.22 -18.66
CA THR A 26 3.30 5.69 -18.48
C THR A 26 3.53 7.15 -18.89
N LYS A 27 3.15 8.11 -18.03
CA LYS A 27 3.47 9.53 -18.18
C LYS A 27 4.96 9.82 -17.98
N ALA A 28 5.69 8.89 -17.36
CA ALA A 28 7.12 9.01 -17.13
C ALA A 28 7.95 9.04 -18.43
N ALA A 29 7.45 8.46 -19.53
CA ALA A 29 8.16 8.45 -20.80
C ALA A 29 8.00 9.76 -21.60
N SER A 30 6.91 10.52 -21.40
CA SER A 30 6.68 11.78 -22.12
C SER A 30 7.47 12.95 -21.54
N THR A 31 7.72 12.97 -20.23
CA THR A 31 8.42 14.09 -19.57
C THR A 31 9.90 14.17 -19.91
N ALA A 32 10.57 13.04 -20.13
CA ALA A 32 12.00 13.04 -20.47
C ALA A 32 12.26 13.57 -21.90
N GLY A 33 11.42 13.19 -22.87
CA GLY A 33 11.57 13.61 -24.26
C GLY A 33 11.29 15.10 -24.49
N ASP A 34 10.37 15.70 -23.73
CA ASP A 34 10.02 17.12 -23.84
C ASP A 34 11.17 18.02 -23.32
N HIS A 35 11.82 17.64 -22.22
CA HIS A 35 12.96 18.39 -21.68
C HIS A 35 14.19 18.33 -22.60
N ASP A 36 14.53 17.16 -23.15
CA ASP A 36 15.68 17.04 -24.06
C ASP A 36 15.50 17.89 -25.32
N LEU A 37 14.26 18.02 -25.82
CA LEU A 37 13.95 18.83 -27.01
C LEU A 37 14.16 20.33 -26.75
N GLU A 38 13.82 20.80 -25.54
CA GLU A 38 14.07 22.18 -25.12
C GLU A 38 15.58 22.48 -25.09
N VAL A 39 16.39 21.58 -24.52
CA VAL A 39 17.86 21.70 -24.51
C VAL A 39 18.44 21.75 -25.93
N TYR A 40 17.97 20.90 -26.85
CA TYR A 40 18.47 20.93 -28.23
C TYR A 40 18.07 22.19 -29.01
N ARG A 41 16.93 22.81 -28.68
CA ARG A 41 16.54 24.13 -29.25
C ARG A 41 17.47 25.23 -28.75
N ASP A 42 17.80 25.21 -27.46
CA ASP A 42 18.74 26.17 -26.88
C ASP A 42 20.13 26.02 -27.52
N GLN A 43 20.61 24.79 -27.72
CA GLN A 43 21.89 24.51 -28.41
C GLN A 43 21.91 25.04 -29.85
N LEU A 44 20.81 24.93 -30.61
CA LEU A 44 20.71 25.52 -31.94
C LEU A 44 20.79 27.05 -31.90
N SER A 45 20.13 27.67 -30.91
CA SER A 45 20.15 29.13 -30.74
C SER A 45 21.53 29.64 -30.32
N GLU A 46 22.28 28.87 -29.54
CA GLU A 46 23.64 29.18 -29.12
C GLU A 46 24.61 29.07 -30.29
N LEU A 47 24.49 28.00 -31.08
CA LEU A 47 25.26 27.80 -32.32
C LEU A 47 25.08 28.97 -33.30
N ASP A 48 23.84 29.46 -33.45
CA ASP A 48 23.54 30.62 -34.30
C ASP A 48 24.19 31.91 -33.79
N ARG A 49 24.23 32.10 -32.47
CA ARG A 49 24.90 33.25 -31.85
C ARG A 49 26.41 33.16 -31.99
N ASP A 50 27.01 31.97 -31.85
CA ASP A 50 28.45 31.76 -32.01
C ASP A 50 28.92 31.96 -33.45
N MET A 51 28.13 31.50 -34.42
CA MET A 51 28.35 31.79 -35.83
C MET A 51 28.25 33.29 -36.12
N ALA A 52 27.24 33.98 -35.58
CA ALA A 52 27.08 35.43 -35.75
C ALA A 52 28.23 36.23 -35.11
N ARG A 53 28.85 35.70 -34.04
CA ARG A 53 30.04 36.27 -33.39
C ARG A 53 31.35 35.93 -34.11
N GLY A 54 31.31 35.09 -35.15
CA GLY A 54 32.51 34.63 -35.87
C GLY A 54 33.41 33.69 -35.05
N LEU A 55 32.89 33.09 -33.99
CA LEU A 55 33.63 32.14 -33.15
C LEU A 55 33.72 30.74 -33.79
N ILE A 56 32.79 30.43 -34.69
CA ILE A 56 32.68 29.15 -35.39
C ILE A 56 32.56 29.43 -36.88
N GLN A 57 33.24 28.63 -37.70
CA GLN A 57 33.19 28.79 -39.14
C GLN A 57 31.85 28.30 -39.72
N PRO A 58 31.34 28.90 -40.81
CA PRO A 58 30.04 28.52 -41.39
C PRO A 58 29.93 27.03 -41.73
N GLY A 59 31.02 26.40 -42.18
CA GLY A 59 31.05 24.96 -42.48
C GLY A 59 30.92 24.09 -41.24
N GLU A 60 31.58 24.45 -40.15
CA GLU A 60 31.51 23.73 -38.86
C GLU A 60 30.13 23.90 -38.21
N ALA A 61 29.52 25.08 -38.36
CA ALA A 61 28.17 25.35 -37.88
C ALA A 61 27.11 24.51 -38.60
N GLU A 62 27.23 24.33 -39.92
CA GLU A 62 26.33 23.47 -40.70
C GLU A 62 26.45 21.98 -40.29
N GLU A 63 27.68 21.49 -40.07
CA GLU A 63 27.91 20.13 -39.58
C GLU A 63 27.30 19.90 -38.19
N ALA A 64 27.51 20.84 -37.27
CA ALA A 64 26.93 20.78 -35.92
C ALA A 64 25.39 20.83 -35.95
N ARG A 65 24.81 21.70 -36.79
CA ARG A 65 23.36 21.79 -37.00
C ARG A 65 22.78 20.49 -37.55
N ALA A 66 23.47 19.83 -38.48
CA ALA A 66 23.04 18.55 -39.04
C ALA A 66 23.06 17.42 -37.99
N GLU A 67 24.06 17.39 -37.11
CA GLU A 67 24.16 16.40 -36.03
C GLU A 67 23.11 16.64 -34.94
N ILE A 68 22.87 17.89 -34.51
CA ILE A 68 21.79 18.23 -33.56
C ILE A 68 20.43 17.86 -34.16
N GLY A 69 20.20 18.17 -35.45
CA GLY A 69 18.99 17.77 -36.17
C GLY A 69 18.79 16.25 -36.19
N ARG A 70 19.85 15.47 -36.43
CA ARG A 70 19.80 14.00 -36.34
C ARG A 70 19.44 13.51 -34.94
N ARG A 71 19.94 14.15 -33.87
CA ARG A 71 19.61 13.80 -32.48
C ARG A 71 18.15 14.10 -32.13
N ILE A 72 17.64 15.25 -32.57
CA ILE A 72 16.21 15.60 -32.43
C ILE A 72 15.32 14.59 -33.16
N LEU A 73 15.67 14.20 -34.39
CA LEU A 73 14.92 13.19 -35.15
C LEU A 73 14.96 11.81 -34.45
N ARG A 74 16.09 11.44 -33.84
CA ARG A 74 16.19 10.21 -33.04
C ARG A 74 15.28 10.27 -31.81
N LEU A 75 15.23 11.37 -31.06
CA LEU A 75 14.29 11.55 -29.94
C LEU A 75 12.83 11.39 -30.39
N GLY A 76 12.46 12.04 -31.49
CA GLY A 76 11.12 11.93 -32.08
C GLY A 76 10.77 10.51 -32.52
N SER A 77 11.74 9.76 -33.05
CA SER A 77 11.57 8.35 -33.43
C SER A 77 11.41 7.42 -32.22
N HIS A 78 12.11 7.67 -31.11
CA HIS A 78 11.98 6.89 -29.86
C HIS A 78 10.65 7.20 -29.17
N SER A 79 10.20 8.46 -29.19
CA SER A 79 8.87 8.86 -28.71
C SER A 79 7.75 8.21 -29.53
N GLN A 80 7.87 8.20 -30.87
CA GLN A 80 6.94 7.50 -31.74
C GLN A 80 7.00 5.97 -31.59
N ALA A 81 8.18 5.38 -31.40
CA ALA A 81 8.33 3.94 -31.15
C ALA A 81 7.72 3.53 -29.78
N SER A 82 7.85 4.39 -28.77
CA SER A 82 7.21 4.21 -27.46
C SER A 82 5.70 4.42 -27.52
N ALA A 83 5.21 5.37 -28.33
CA ALA A 83 3.78 5.51 -28.66
C ALA A 83 3.22 4.31 -29.46
N ARG A 84 4.10 3.55 -30.12
CA ARG A 84 3.82 2.33 -30.87
C ARG A 84 4.06 1.06 -30.07
N ALA A 85 4.63 1.15 -28.87
CA ALA A 85 4.56 0.08 -27.89
C ALA A 85 3.07 -0.19 -27.65
N PRO A 86 2.63 -1.46 -27.61
CA PRO A 86 1.23 -1.78 -27.46
C PRO A 86 0.76 -1.12 -26.16
N ARG A 87 -0.06 -0.06 -26.27
CA ARG A 87 -0.95 0.35 -25.19
C ARG A 87 -1.52 -0.94 -24.63
N PRO A 88 -1.49 -1.20 -23.31
CA PRO A 88 -2.09 -2.42 -22.78
C PRO A 88 -3.48 -2.51 -23.41
N ALA A 89 -3.67 -3.55 -24.22
CA ALA A 89 -4.88 -3.70 -25.00
C ALA A 89 -6.05 -3.54 -24.03
N ARG A 90 -7.17 -2.94 -24.44
CA ARG A 90 -8.32 -2.80 -23.53
C ARG A 90 -8.63 -4.11 -22.78
N ALA A 91 -8.39 -5.25 -23.44
CA ALA A 91 -8.39 -6.58 -22.85
C ALA A 91 -7.43 -6.76 -21.65
N ALA A 92 -6.15 -6.37 -21.75
CA ALA A 92 -5.19 -6.46 -20.64
C ALA A 92 -5.60 -5.60 -19.44
N LYS A 93 -6.11 -4.38 -19.68
CA LYS A 93 -6.65 -3.55 -18.60
C LYS A 93 -7.87 -4.21 -17.95
N LEU A 94 -8.82 -4.71 -18.76
CA LEU A 94 -10.00 -5.42 -18.26
C LEU A 94 -9.63 -6.65 -17.43
N VAL A 95 -8.69 -7.47 -17.89
CA VAL A 95 -8.22 -8.67 -17.17
C VAL A 95 -7.56 -8.26 -15.85
N ALA A 96 -6.71 -7.23 -15.84
CA ALA A 96 -6.08 -6.77 -14.61
C ALA A 96 -7.10 -6.21 -13.61
N THR A 97 -8.08 -5.42 -14.08
CA THR A 97 -9.16 -4.91 -13.23
C THR A 97 -10.02 -6.05 -12.69
N ALA A 98 -10.37 -7.02 -13.53
CA ALA A 98 -11.12 -8.21 -13.12
C ALA A 98 -10.35 -9.02 -12.08
N ALA A 99 -9.04 -9.22 -12.25
CA ALA A 99 -8.20 -9.93 -11.29
C ALA A 99 -8.15 -9.22 -9.92
N VAL A 100 -7.99 -7.90 -9.91
CA VAL A 100 -7.96 -7.10 -8.67
C VAL A 100 -9.31 -7.17 -7.94
N LEU A 101 -10.43 -7.06 -8.66
CA LEU A 101 -11.77 -7.12 -8.07
C LEU A 101 -12.22 -8.54 -7.71
N ALA A 102 -11.68 -9.57 -8.36
CA ALA A 102 -12.01 -10.95 -8.06
C ALA A 102 -11.66 -11.30 -6.61
N VAL A 103 -10.53 -10.81 -6.09
CA VAL A 103 -10.08 -11.10 -4.72
C VAL A 103 -11.11 -10.67 -3.67
N PRO A 104 -11.54 -9.39 -3.57
CA PRO A 104 -12.53 -8.97 -2.59
C PRO A 104 -13.91 -9.58 -2.84
N LEU A 105 -14.33 -9.74 -4.10
CA LEU A 105 -15.64 -10.32 -4.42
C LEU A 105 -15.74 -11.79 -4.01
N VAL A 106 -14.71 -12.59 -4.34
CA VAL A 106 -14.64 -14.00 -3.95
C VAL A 106 -14.51 -14.11 -2.43
N SER A 107 -13.69 -13.26 -1.80
CA SER A 107 -13.54 -13.24 -0.34
C SER A 107 -14.87 -12.98 0.37
N TRP A 108 -15.65 -11.99 -0.08
CA TRP A 108 -16.97 -11.72 0.49
C TRP A 108 -17.97 -12.84 0.22
N GLY A 109 -17.98 -13.41 -0.99
CA GLY A 109 -18.86 -14.54 -1.31
C GLY A 109 -18.56 -15.79 -0.46
N LEU A 110 -17.27 -16.10 -0.28
CA LEU A 110 -16.84 -17.21 0.57
C LEU A 110 -17.13 -16.93 2.04
N TYR A 111 -16.88 -15.71 2.53
CA TYR A 111 -17.20 -15.36 3.92
C TYR A 111 -18.71 -15.40 4.18
N GLY A 112 -19.54 -14.99 3.23
CA GLY A 112 -21.00 -15.09 3.36
C GLY A 112 -21.52 -16.53 3.43
N SER A 113 -20.82 -17.48 2.81
CA SER A 113 -21.24 -18.90 2.75
C SER A 113 -20.62 -19.77 3.84
N LEU A 114 -19.33 -19.58 4.15
CA LEU A 114 -18.60 -20.37 5.14
C LEU A 114 -18.48 -19.67 6.50
N GLY A 115 -18.57 -18.34 6.52
CA GLY A 115 -18.38 -17.54 7.72
C GLY A 115 -19.66 -17.37 8.53
N SER A 116 -19.61 -16.44 9.46
CA SER A 116 -20.74 -16.09 10.31
C SER A 116 -20.92 -14.57 10.31
N PRO A 117 -21.48 -14.01 9.22
CA PRO A 117 -21.59 -12.56 9.04
C PRO A 117 -22.48 -11.87 10.08
N ASP A 118 -23.41 -12.63 10.64
CA ASP A 118 -24.37 -12.17 11.65
C ASP A 118 -23.86 -12.32 13.08
N LEU A 119 -22.63 -12.83 13.28
CA LEU A 119 -22.06 -12.89 14.63
C LEU A 119 -21.90 -11.47 15.17
N PRO A 120 -22.52 -11.17 16.33
CA PRO A 120 -22.34 -9.87 16.97
C PRO A 120 -20.90 -9.73 17.47
N SER A 121 -20.44 -8.51 17.56
CA SER A 121 -19.18 -8.18 18.23
C SER A 121 -19.23 -8.67 19.68
N GLN A 122 -18.20 -9.40 20.12
CA GLN A 122 -18.08 -9.87 21.51
C GLN A 122 -16.93 -9.15 22.21
N PRO A 123 -17.16 -7.92 22.73
CA PRO A 123 -16.13 -7.20 23.48
C PRO A 123 -15.75 -7.96 24.75
N LEU A 124 -14.51 -7.75 25.21
CA LEU A 124 -13.95 -8.46 26.36
C LEU A 124 -14.83 -8.30 27.62
N ALA A 125 -15.36 -7.11 27.87
CA ALA A 125 -16.23 -6.85 29.02
C ALA A 125 -17.51 -7.71 29.02
N GLU A 126 -18.14 -7.90 27.87
CA GLU A 126 -19.34 -8.76 27.76
C GLU A 126 -18.99 -10.24 27.89
N ARG A 127 -17.83 -10.67 27.40
CA ARG A 127 -17.33 -12.04 27.58
C ARG A 127 -17.06 -12.34 29.06
N LEU A 128 -16.46 -11.38 29.76
CA LEU A 128 -16.22 -11.44 31.21
C LEU A 128 -17.51 -11.40 32.04
N ALA A 129 -18.66 -11.04 31.48
CA ALA A 129 -19.96 -11.10 32.16
C ALA A 129 -20.70 -12.44 31.96
N LYS A 130 -20.25 -13.29 31.03
CA LYS A 130 -20.86 -14.62 30.79
C LYS A 130 -20.56 -15.61 31.91
N ASN A 131 -21.34 -16.69 31.98
CA ASN A 131 -21.23 -17.70 33.03
C ASN A 131 -19.79 -18.27 33.10
N PRO A 132 -19.13 -18.27 34.27
CA PRO A 132 -17.72 -18.70 34.39
C PRO A 132 -17.44 -20.14 33.93
N ALA A 133 -18.46 -21.00 33.95
CA ALA A 133 -18.35 -22.39 33.52
C ALA A 133 -18.16 -22.57 32.01
N GLU A 134 -18.46 -21.56 31.20
CA GLU A 134 -18.30 -21.58 29.74
C GLU A 134 -17.10 -20.72 29.26
N SER A 135 -16.38 -20.10 30.19
CA SER A 135 -15.26 -19.22 29.88
C SER A 135 -13.98 -19.98 29.57
N SER A 136 -13.19 -19.47 28.62
CA SER A 136 -11.83 -19.99 28.38
C SER A 136 -10.91 -19.66 29.56
N VAL A 137 -9.78 -20.38 29.66
CA VAL A 137 -8.76 -20.11 30.70
C VAL A 137 -8.29 -18.65 30.67
N ASP A 138 -8.10 -18.08 29.47
CA ASP A 138 -7.70 -16.67 29.32
C ASP A 138 -8.78 -15.69 29.81
N GLU A 139 -10.07 -15.99 29.58
CA GLU A 139 -11.16 -15.17 30.10
C GLU A 139 -11.25 -15.22 31.63
N LEU A 140 -11.01 -16.39 32.23
CA LEU A 140 -10.98 -16.55 33.68
C LEU A 140 -9.80 -15.80 34.30
N VAL A 141 -8.63 -15.84 33.67
CA VAL A 141 -7.46 -15.04 34.08
C VAL A 141 -7.77 -13.55 33.99
N ALA A 142 -8.34 -13.07 32.89
CA ALA A 142 -8.71 -11.67 32.74
C ALA A 142 -9.78 -11.22 33.77
N ARG A 143 -10.71 -12.11 34.17
CA ARG A 143 -11.68 -11.83 35.24
C ARG A 143 -10.99 -11.71 36.60
N ALA A 144 -10.06 -12.62 36.91
CA ALA A 144 -9.29 -12.59 38.14
C ALA A 144 -8.40 -11.34 38.22
N GLU A 145 -7.74 -10.97 37.12
CA GLU A 145 -6.98 -9.71 36.99
C GLU A 145 -7.86 -8.49 37.25
N ALA A 146 -9.05 -8.42 36.65
CA ALA A 146 -9.99 -7.33 36.89
C ALA A 146 -10.45 -7.26 38.36
N HIS A 147 -10.65 -8.40 39.01
CA HIS A 147 -11.02 -8.46 40.43
C HIS A 147 -9.89 -7.98 41.34
N LEU A 148 -8.65 -8.40 41.08
CA LEU A 148 -7.46 -8.00 41.84
C LEU A 148 -7.07 -6.55 41.58
N ALA A 149 -7.31 -6.02 40.38
CA ALA A 149 -7.16 -4.60 40.10
C ALA A 149 -8.14 -3.74 40.95
N ALA A 150 -9.36 -4.24 41.16
CA ALA A 150 -10.33 -3.59 42.04
C ALA A 150 -10.05 -3.83 43.54
N ASN A 151 -9.40 -4.95 43.89
CA ASN A 151 -9.05 -5.33 45.27
C ASN A 151 -7.56 -5.69 45.38
N PRO A 152 -6.64 -4.71 45.31
CA PRO A 152 -5.20 -4.99 45.22
C PRO A 152 -4.62 -5.71 46.45
N SER A 153 -5.28 -5.61 47.60
CA SER A 153 -4.87 -6.23 48.86
C SER A 153 -5.34 -7.69 49.03
N ASP A 154 -6.05 -8.27 48.05
CA ASP A 154 -6.43 -9.68 48.08
C ASP A 154 -5.24 -10.60 47.75
N GLY A 155 -4.38 -10.83 48.74
CA GLY A 155 -3.22 -11.71 48.62
C GLY A 155 -3.57 -13.15 48.24
N LYS A 156 -4.74 -13.65 48.67
CA LYS A 156 -5.18 -15.01 48.29
C LYS A 156 -5.51 -15.09 46.80
N GLY A 157 -6.06 -14.04 46.23
CA GLY A 157 -6.30 -13.95 44.79
C GLY A 157 -4.99 -13.96 43.99
N TRP A 158 -3.96 -13.25 44.46
CA TRP A 158 -2.62 -13.27 43.85
C TRP A 158 -1.95 -14.64 43.94
N ASP A 159 -2.05 -15.32 45.08
CA ASP A 159 -1.52 -16.67 45.28
C ASP A 159 -2.10 -17.70 44.31
N VAL A 160 -3.38 -17.55 43.94
CA VAL A 160 -4.05 -18.42 42.97
C VAL A 160 -3.62 -18.09 41.54
N LEU A 161 -3.39 -16.82 41.23
CA LEU A 161 -3.09 -16.36 39.88
C LEU A 161 -1.62 -16.59 39.48
N ALA A 162 -0.70 -16.46 40.43
CA ALA A 162 0.74 -16.62 40.20
C ALA A 162 1.16 -17.96 39.54
N PRO A 163 0.70 -19.14 40.01
CA PRO A 163 1.02 -20.42 39.35
C PRO A 163 0.33 -20.57 37.99
N VAL A 164 -0.80 -19.90 37.76
CA VAL A 164 -1.47 -19.88 36.45
C VAL A 164 -0.62 -19.09 35.45
N TYR A 165 -0.07 -17.95 35.84
CA TYR A 165 0.88 -17.20 35.01
C TYR A 165 2.11 -18.01 34.63
N LEU A 166 2.67 -18.81 35.55
CA LEU A 166 3.79 -19.71 35.23
C LEU A 166 3.42 -20.75 34.17
N ARG A 167 2.23 -21.37 34.29
CA ARG A 167 1.74 -22.35 33.31
C ARG A 167 1.48 -21.73 31.93
N LEU A 168 1.08 -20.46 31.90
CA LEU A 168 0.90 -19.67 30.69
C LEU A 168 2.21 -19.03 30.18
N GLN A 169 3.35 -19.34 30.79
CA GLN A 169 4.67 -18.78 30.46
C GLN A 169 4.76 -17.24 30.59
N ARG A 170 3.88 -16.62 31.39
CA ARG A 170 3.87 -15.20 31.74
C ARG A 170 4.74 -14.93 32.97
N TYR A 171 6.05 -15.17 32.84
CA TYR A 171 6.96 -15.16 34.00
C TYR A 171 7.06 -13.80 34.71
N ALA A 172 7.01 -12.68 33.97
CA ALA A 172 7.08 -11.34 34.55
C ALA A 172 5.87 -11.02 35.45
N ASP A 173 4.67 -11.44 35.01
CA ASP A 173 3.43 -11.25 35.76
C ASP A 173 3.41 -12.17 36.99
N ALA A 174 3.91 -13.40 36.87
CA ALA A 174 4.07 -14.31 38.00
C ALA A 174 4.99 -13.73 39.08
N VAL A 175 6.13 -13.14 38.70
CA VAL A 175 7.04 -12.50 39.67
C VAL A 175 6.36 -11.34 40.40
N THR A 176 5.52 -10.58 39.70
CA THR A 176 4.78 -9.47 40.30
C THR A 176 3.69 -9.98 41.24
N ALA A 177 2.99 -11.05 40.87
CA ALA A 177 1.97 -11.68 41.70
C ALA A 177 2.53 -12.36 42.97
N TYR A 178 3.81 -12.75 42.99
CA TYR A 178 4.47 -13.33 44.17
C TYR A 178 5.09 -12.30 45.14
N ARG A 179 5.05 -11.00 44.82
CA ARG A 179 5.55 -9.93 45.71
C ARG A 179 4.48 -9.43 46.64
#